data_AF-A0A5Z1E0M2-F1
#
_entry.id   AF-A0A5Z1E0M2-F1
#
_cell.length_a   1.000
_cell.length_b   1.000
_cell.length_c   1.000
_cell.angle_alpha   90.00
_cell.angle_beta   90.00
_cell.angle_gamma   90.00
#
_symmetry.space_group_name_H-M   'P 1'
#
loop_
_entity.id
_entity.type
_entity.pdbx_description
1 polymer ?
#
loop_
_entity_poly.entity_id
_entity_poly.type
_entity_poly.pdbx_seq_one_letter_code
_entity_poly.pdbx_strand_id
1 'polypeptide(L)'
;MLIALIIFISLTYHFLQRPLELIFWDRYYHEKEYQNAKDMYKLFKSNEEEFKKVFKEQNLNEELKTNQKELLNYMHHFKRDSNFMQILGLDNAYLKALRDKTSIFGRKSENNLDYFYLASNSTTNLDEMNNFISIIDKYIIFINKIDTLPDTYALMKIAFNADYFLFNLIPFASSLDKNFICSIPQKEQLLENMINSYEKMDLLYKTKLKTEIQEMIYPAIYATKKLNHFIDIAKGRLNACGK
;
A
#
# COMPACT_ATOMS: atom_id res chain seq x y z
N MET A 1 30.24 -20.09 -27.96
CA MET A 1 29.09 -19.23 -28.32
C MET A 1 27.76 -19.74 -27.76
N LEU A 2 27.39 -21.02 -27.99
CA LEU A 2 26.14 -21.60 -27.46
C LEU A 2 26.03 -21.55 -25.93
N ILE A 3 27.10 -21.90 -25.21
CA ILE A 3 27.14 -21.88 -23.73
C ILE A 3 26.95 -20.45 -23.20
N ALA A 4 27.60 -19.46 -23.81
CA ALA A 4 27.45 -18.06 -23.44
C ALA A 4 26.02 -17.55 -23.68
N LEU A 5 25.37 -18.00 -24.76
CA LEU A 5 23.98 -17.67 -25.06
C LEU A 5 23.03 -18.28 -24.02
N ILE A 6 23.24 -19.54 -23.63
CA ILE A 6 22.43 -20.23 -22.61
C ILE A 6 22.58 -19.53 -21.26
N ILE A 7 23.81 -19.18 -20.86
CA ILE A 7 24.07 -18.44 -19.62
C ILE A 7 23.39 -17.06 -19.67
N PHE A 8 23.48 -16.36 -20.79
CA PHE A 8 22.85 -15.06 -20.96
C PHE A 8 21.32 -15.12 -20.89
N ILE A 9 20.69 -16.07 -21.58
CA ILE A 9 19.23 -16.28 -21.53
C ILE A 9 18.79 -16.68 -20.13
N SER A 10 19.53 -17.55 -19.45
CA SER A 10 19.22 -17.98 -18.08
C SER A 10 19.30 -16.83 -17.08
N LEU A 11 20.35 -15.99 -17.16
CA LEU A 11 20.48 -14.79 -16.34
C LEU A 11 19.36 -13.78 -16.65
N THR A 12 19.09 -13.57 -17.93
CA THR A 12 18.03 -12.66 -18.39
C THR A 12 16.66 -13.10 -17.89
N TYR A 13 16.34 -14.38 -18.00
CA TYR A 13 15.12 -14.96 -17.44
C TYR A 13 15.08 -14.76 -15.92
N HIS A 14 16.14 -15.12 -15.21
CA HIS A 14 16.19 -15.02 -13.75
C HIS A 14 16.00 -13.58 -13.22
N PHE A 15 16.56 -12.58 -13.93
CA PHE A 15 16.46 -11.18 -13.51
C PHE A 15 15.23 -10.44 -14.05
N LEU A 16 14.75 -10.78 -15.25
CA LEU A 16 13.62 -10.09 -15.87
C LEU A 16 12.27 -10.73 -15.55
N GLN A 17 12.23 -12.02 -15.24
CA GLN A 17 10.97 -12.74 -15.02
C GLN A 17 10.10 -11.99 -14.00
N ARG A 18 10.61 -11.72 -12.82
CA ARG A 18 9.87 -11.07 -11.74
C ARG A 18 9.35 -9.67 -12.09
N PRO A 19 10.18 -8.69 -12.49
CA PRO A 19 9.66 -7.36 -12.83
C PRO A 19 8.71 -7.37 -14.03
N LEU A 20 8.92 -8.26 -15.01
CA LEU A 20 8.00 -8.42 -16.14
C LEU A 20 6.68 -9.07 -15.73
N GLU A 21 6.71 -10.11 -14.88
CA GLU A 21 5.52 -10.73 -14.29
C GLU A 21 4.66 -9.69 -13.58
N LEU A 22 5.28 -8.75 -12.85
CA LEU A 22 4.56 -7.67 -12.19
C LEU A 22 3.89 -6.72 -13.19
N ILE A 23 4.58 -6.33 -14.26
CA ILE A 23 4.00 -5.49 -15.32
C ILE A 23 2.84 -6.21 -16.03
N PHE A 24 3.00 -7.50 -16.33
CA PHE A 24 1.94 -8.30 -16.93
C PHE A 24 0.75 -8.44 -15.98
N TRP A 25 1.01 -8.64 -14.69
CA TRP A 25 -0.01 -8.67 -13.67
C TRP A 25 -0.83 -7.36 -13.65
N ASP A 26 -0.14 -6.22 -13.66
CA ASP A 26 -0.79 -4.90 -13.68
C ASP A 26 -1.65 -4.70 -14.92
N ARG A 27 -1.18 -5.16 -16.08
CA ARG A 27 -1.92 -5.03 -17.33
C ARG A 27 -3.20 -5.87 -17.38
N TYR A 28 -3.17 -7.08 -16.83
CA TYR A 28 -4.22 -8.07 -17.08
C TYR A 28 -5.11 -8.38 -15.88
N TYR A 29 -4.62 -8.17 -14.65
CA TYR A 29 -5.30 -8.62 -13.44
C TYR A 29 -5.61 -7.50 -12.45
N HIS A 30 -4.84 -6.40 -12.45
CA HIS A 30 -4.99 -5.32 -11.47
C HIS A 30 -6.43 -4.79 -11.37
N GLU A 31 -7.08 -4.44 -12.47
CA GLU A 31 -8.42 -3.83 -12.43
C GLU A 31 -9.46 -4.74 -11.76
N LYS A 32 -9.42 -6.03 -12.10
CA LYS A 32 -10.30 -7.04 -11.51
C LYS A 32 -10.04 -7.20 -10.01
N GLU A 33 -8.78 -7.35 -9.61
CA GLU A 33 -8.42 -7.50 -8.20
C GLU A 33 -8.76 -6.25 -7.37
N TYR A 34 -8.52 -5.07 -7.93
CA TYR A 34 -8.85 -3.80 -7.30
C TYR A 34 -10.36 -3.68 -7.06
N GLN A 35 -11.15 -4.07 -8.06
CA GLN A 35 -12.60 -3.98 -7.96
C GLN A 35 -13.18 -5.01 -6.99
N ASN A 36 -12.63 -6.22 -6.96
CA ASN A 36 -12.98 -7.23 -5.95
C ASN A 36 -12.74 -6.71 -4.52
N ALA A 37 -11.55 -6.13 -4.26
CA ALA A 37 -11.24 -5.58 -2.94
C ALA A 37 -12.19 -4.44 -2.55
N LYS A 38 -12.56 -3.59 -3.51
CA LYS A 38 -13.51 -2.49 -3.30
C LYS A 38 -14.93 -2.98 -3.06
N ASP A 39 -15.37 -4.02 -3.75
CA ASP A 39 -16.70 -4.59 -3.59
C ASP A 39 -16.83 -5.34 -2.25
N MET A 40 -15.76 -6.00 -1.79
CA MET A 40 -15.71 -6.55 -0.43
C MET A 40 -15.87 -5.46 0.64
N TYR A 41 -15.19 -4.31 0.49
CA TYR A 41 -15.35 -3.19 1.42
C TYR A 41 -16.76 -2.59 1.40
N LYS A 42 -17.39 -2.51 0.21
CA LYS A 42 -18.80 -2.10 0.12
C LYS A 42 -19.72 -3.09 0.82
N LEU A 43 -19.45 -4.39 0.66
CA LEU A 43 -20.22 -5.46 1.29
C LEU A 43 -20.11 -5.38 2.82
N PHE A 44 -18.91 -5.14 3.35
CA PHE A 44 -18.70 -4.86 4.77
C PHE A 44 -19.61 -3.74 5.26
N LYS A 45 -19.68 -2.62 4.52
CA LYS A 45 -20.53 -1.47 4.89
C LYS A 45 -22.03 -1.70 4.78
N SER A 46 -22.47 -2.60 3.90
CA SER A 46 -23.89 -2.78 3.60
C SER A 46 -24.51 -4.00 4.28
N ASN A 47 -23.73 -5.06 4.51
CA ASN A 47 -24.19 -6.32 5.08
C ASN A 47 -23.03 -7.07 5.75
N GLU A 48 -22.84 -6.83 7.05
CA GLU A 48 -21.77 -7.43 7.85
C GLU A 48 -21.80 -8.96 7.87
N GLU A 49 -22.98 -9.58 7.91
CA GLU A 49 -23.11 -11.04 7.99
C GLU A 49 -22.73 -11.72 6.66
N GLU A 50 -23.20 -11.18 5.54
CA GLU A 50 -22.79 -11.68 4.22
C GLU A 50 -21.29 -11.42 3.98
N PHE A 51 -20.77 -10.28 4.43
CA PHE A 51 -19.33 -10.01 4.39
C PHE A 51 -18.52 -11.07 5.14
N LYS A 52 -18.86 -11.39 6.40
CA LYS A 52 -18.18 -12.42 7.19
C LYS A 52 -18.21 -13.78 6.49
N LYS A 53 -19.36 -14.14 5.90
CA LYS A 53 -19.53 -15.39 5.16
C LYS A 53 -18.63 -15.43 3.93
N VAL A 54 -18.74 -14.44 3.05
CA VAL A 54 -17.94 -14.37 1.81
C VAL A 54 -16.44 -14.32 2.11
N PHE A 55 -16.02 -13.59 3.15
CA PHE A 55 -14.63 -13.50 3.57
C PHE A 55 -14.04 -14.87 3.93
N LYS A 56 -14.79 -15.67 4.70
CA LYS A 56 -14.39 -17.05 5.05
C LYS A 56 -14.42 -17.99 3.86
N GLU A 57 -15.51 -17.97 3.08
CA GLU A 57 -15.70 -18.87 1.93
C GLU A 57 -14.63 -18.68 0.86
N GLN A 58 -14.18 -17.44 0.63
CA GLN A 58 -13.12 -17.13 -0.31
C GLN A 58 -11.71 -17.21 0.29
N ASN A 59 -11.58 -17.50 1.59
CA ASN A 59 -10.31 -17.58 2.32
C ASN A 59 -9.42 -16.34 2.14
N LEU A 60 -10.01 -15.14 2.26
CA LEU A 60 -9.35 -13.88 1.91
C LEU A 60 -8.13 -13.55 2.81
N ASN A 61 -8.08 -14.08 4.05
CA ASN A 61 -6.89 -13.94 4.91
C ASN A 61 -5.67 -14.68 4.35
N GLU A 62 -5.85 -15.88 3.80
CA GLU A 62 -4.73 -16.63 3.20
C GLU A 62 -4.30 -16.03 1.85
N GLU A 63 -5.27 -15.52 1.08
CA GLU A 63 -4.98 -14.75 -0.12
C GLU A 63 -4.14 -13.49 0.22
N LEU A 64 -4.47 -12.79 1.31
CA LEU A 64 -3.70 -11.65 1.78
C LEU A 64 -2.27 -12.04 2.16
N LYS A 65 -2.08 -13.15 2.89
CA LYS A 65 -0.74 -13.66 3.28
C LYS A 65 0.12 -14.01 2.06
N THR A 66 -0.50 -14.53 0.99
CA THR A 66 0.20 -14.79 -0.27
C THR A 66 0.60 -13.49 -0.95
N ASN A 67 -0.33 -12.54 -1.08
CA ASN A 67 -0.06 -11.21 -1.64
C ASN A 67 1.03 -10.44 -0.85
N GLN A 68 1.05 -10.60 0.48
CA GLN A 68 2.09 -10.03 1.35
C GLN A 68 3.47 -10.57 0.99
N LYS A 69 3.61 -11.89 0.85
CA LYS A 69 4.90 -12.52 0.48
C LYS A 69 5.38 -12.03 -0.88
N GLU A 70 4.49 -11.95 -1.86
CA GLU A 70 4.80 -11.42 -3.20
C GLU A 70 5.26 -9.96 -3.13
N LEU A 71 4.50 -9.10 -2.45
CA LEU A 71 4.84 -7.67 -2.33
C LEU A 71 6.20 -7.48 -1.66
N LEU A 72 6.45 -8.18 -0.55
CA LEU A 72 7.75 -8.13 0.14
C LEU A 72 8.89 -8.62 -0.75
N ASN A 73 8.64 -9.62 -1.60
CA ASN A 73 9.62 -10.12 -2.55
C ASN A 73 9.98 -9.07 -3.62
N TYR A 74 9.01 -8.29 -4.11
CA TYR A 74 9.26 -7.15 -4.99
C TYR A 74 10.02 -6.03 -4.28
N MET A 75 9.59 -5.63 -3.07
CA MET A 75 10.25 -4.57 -2.30
C MET A 75 11.70 -4.93 -1.95
N HIS A 76 11.98 -6.20 -1.66
CA HIS A 76 13.33 -6.67 -1.36
C HIS A 76 14.28 -6.51 -2.56
N HIS A 77 13.79 -6.80 -3.77
CA HIS A 77 14.59 -6.77 -5.00
C HIS A 77 14.47 -5.47 -5.79
N PHE A 78 13.66 -4.52 -5.30
CA PHE A 78 13.32 -3.26 -5.96
C PHE A 78 14.51 -2.57 -6.63
N LYS A 79 15.63 -2.37 -5.92
CA LYS A 79 16.79 -1.65 -6.47
C LYS A 79 17.34 -2.32 -7.74
N ARG A 80 17.48 -3.64 -7.70
CA ARG A 80 17.99 -4.41 -8.84
C ARG A 80 16.99 -4.38 -9.99
N ASP A 81 15.74 -4.66 -9.69
CA ASP A 81 14.68 -4.79 -10.68
C ASP A 81 14.41 -3.43 -11.35
N SER A 82 14.38 -2.33 -10.58
CA SER A 82 14.26 -0.96 -11.09
C SER A 82 15.42 -0.58 -12.02
N ASN A 83 16.67 -0.95 -11.69
CA ASN A 83 17.82 -0.68 -12.56
C ASN A 83 17.70 -1.41 -13.91
N PHE A 84 17.28 -2.68 -13.90
CA PHE A 84 17.06 -3.43 -15.15
C PHE A 84 15.93 -2.83 -15.97
N MET A 85 14.82 -2.47 -15.33
CA MET A 85 13.69 -1.85 -16.03
C MET A 85 14.06 -0.49 -16.62
N GLN A 86 14.91 0.29 -15.96
CA GLN A 86 15.44 1.53 -16.50
C GLN A 86 16.30 1.31 -17.75
N ILE A 87 17.19 0.30 -17.75
CA ILE A 87 17.99 -0.06 -18.93
C ILE A 87 17.08 -0.44 -20.11
N LEU A 88 15.94 -1.07 -19.84
CA LEU A 88 14.97 -1.48 -20.85
C LEU A 88 13.94 -0.39 -21.22
N GLY A 89 13.95 0.77 -20.55
CA GLY A 89 12.94 1.82 -20.72
C GLY A 89 11.53 1.42 -20.25
N LEU A 90 11.44 0.46 -19.33
CA LEU A 90 10.19 -0.07 -18.75
C LEU A 90 9.98 0.36 -17.28
N ASP A 91 10.84 1.22 -16.76
CA ASP A 91 10.86 1.69 -15.37
C ASP A 91 9.53 2.33 -14.93
N ASN A 92 8.92 3.18 -15.75
CA ASN A 92 7.62 3.77 -15.42
C ASN A 92 6.50 2.72 -15.32
N ALA A 93 6.48 1.73 -16.23
CA ALA A 93 5.50 0.65 -16.21
C ALA A 93 5.72 -0.25 -14.97
N TYR A 94 6.97 -0.56 -14.65
CA TYR A 94 7.34 -1.32 -13.46
C TYR A 94 6.93 -0.60 -12.17
N LEU A 95 7.26 0.68 -12.04
CA LEU A 95 6.94 1.48 -10.86
C LEU A 95 5.42 1.61 -10.67
N LYS A 96 4.68 1.84 -11.76
CA LYS A 96 3.21 1.85 -11.73
C LYS A 96 2.67 0.49 -11.23
N ALA A 97 3.14 -0.60 -11.82
CA ALA A 97 2.69 -1.94 -11.44
C ALA A 97 2.99 -2.28 -9.97
N LEU A 98 4.17 -1.88 -9.47
CA LEU A 98 4.54 -2.05 -8.06
C LEU A 98 3.68 -1.19 -7.12
N ARG A 99 3.36 0.03 -7.53
CA ARG A 99 2.45 0.92 -6.81
C ARG A 99 1.05 0.33 -6.75
N ASP A 100 0.55 -0.17 -7.86
CA ASP A 100 -0.80 -0.74 -7.95
C ASP A 100 -0.90 -2.05 -7.15
N LYS A 101 0.14 -2.90 -7.16
CA LYS A 101 0.25 -4.07 -6.27
C LYS A 101 0.27 -3.68 -4.79
N THR A 102 0.97 -2.61 -4.44
CA THR A 102 0.93 -2.04 -3.08
C THR A 102 -0.50 -1.62 -2.74
N SER A 103 -1.11 -0.74 -3.54
CA SER A 103 -2.43 -0.16 -3.26
C SER A 103 -3.49 -1.26 -3.03
N ILE A 104 -3.48 -2.32 -3.85
CA ILE A 104 -4.35 -3.48 -3.66
C ILE A 104 -4.07 -4.20 -2.33
N PHE A 105 -2.80 -4.45 -2.00
CA PHE A 105 -2.43 -5.06 -0.73
C PHE A 105 -2.99 -4.27 0.47
N GLY A 106 -2.95 -2.93 0.41
CA GLY A 106 -3.55 -2.06 1.42
C GLY A 106 -5.05 -2.28 1.59
N ARG A 107 -5.79 -2.26 0.48
CA ARG A 107 -7.25 -2.50 0.51
C ARG A 107 -7.61 -3.88 1.03
N LYS A 108 -6.86 -4.91 0.62
CA LYS A 108 -7.07 -6.28 1.13
C LYS A 108 -6.74 -6.36 2.63
N SER A 109 -5.74 -5.62 3.10
CA SER A 109 -5.42 -5.51 4.53
C SER A 109 -6.52 -4.80 5.32
N GLU A 110 -7.11 -3.73 4.77
CA GLU A 110 -8.28 -3.06 5.37
C GLU A 110 -9.44 -4.04 5.55
N ASN A 111 -9.85 -4.74 4.48
CA ASN A 111 -10.90 -5.77 4.57
C ASN A 111 -10.58 -6.87 5.60
N ASN A 112 -9.32 -7.27 5.72
CA ASN A 112 -8.90 -8.27 6.71
C ASN A 112 -9.06 -7.75 8.14
N LEU A 113 -8.62 -6.52 8.41
CA LEU A 113 -8.78 -5.90 9.71
C LEU A 113 -10.26 -5.65 10.05
N ASP A 114 -11.07 -5.24 9.08
CA ASP A 114 -12.53 -5.08 9.23
C ASP A 114 -13.20 -6.41 9.62
N TYR A 115 -12.81 -7.51 8.98
CA TYR A 115 -13.29 -8.85 9.31
C TYR A 115 -12.92 -9.27 10.74
N PHE A 116 -11.65 -9.11 11.13
CA PHE A 116 -11.24 -9.49 12.49
C PHE A 116 -11.88 -8.60 13.54
N TYR A 117 -12.00 -7.29 13.27
CA TYR A 117 -12.78 -6.40 14.12
C TYR A 117 -14.21 -6.93 14.37
N LEU A 118 -14.93 -7.33 13.31
CA LEU A 118 -16.28 -7.88 13.44
C LEU A 118 -16.35 -9.29 14.05
N ALA A 119 -15.30 -10.10 13.93
CA ALA A 119 -15.27 -11.48 14.40
C ALA A 119 -15.14 -11.61 15.94
N SER A 120 -14.88 -10.51 16.64
CA SER A 120 -14.98 -10.34 18.10
C SER A 120 -14.36 -11.48 18.94
N ASN A 121 -13.07 -11.71 18.75
CA ASN A 121 -12.19 -12.28 19.78
C ASN A 121 -10.94 -11.41 19.86
N SER A 122 -10.78 -10.68 20.97
CA SER A 122 -9.78 -9.60 21.13
C SER A 122 -8.34 -10.03 20.86
N THR A 123 -7.97 -11.27 21.18
CA THR A 123 -6.62 -11.80 20.96
C THR A 123 -6.27 -11.93 19.48
N THR A 124 -7.16 -12.50 18.67
CA THR A 124 -6.92 -12.70 17.23
C THR A 124 -6.84 -11.37 16.48
N ASN A 125 -7.57 -10.36 16.96
CA ASN A 125 -7.56 -9.02 16.36
C ASN A 125 -6.22 -8.32 16.58
N LEU A 126 -5.60 -8.50 17.74
CA LEU A 126 -4.29 -7.96 18.05
C LEU A 126 -3.18 -8.64 17.24
N ASP A 127 -3.23 -9.96 17.06
CA ASP A 127 -2.22 -10.68 16.27
C ASP A 127 -2.23 -10.24 14.79
N GLU A 128 -3.42 -10.10 14.20
CA GLU A 128 -3.57 -9.64 12.82
C GLU A 128 -3.17 -8.16 12.66
N MET A 129 -3.49 -7.31 13.64
CA MET A 129 -3.02 -5.93 13.69
C MET A 129 -1.49 -5.85 13.83
N ASN A 130 -0.88 -6.67 14.69
CA ASN A 130 0.57 -6.74 14.87
C ASN A 130 1.28 -7.18 13.59
N ASN A 131 0.73 -8.16 12.88
CA ASN A 131 1.24 -8.58 11.58
C ASN A 131 1.15 -7.43 10.57
N PHE A 132 0.02 -6.72 10.51
CA PHE A 132 -0.14 -5.55 9.64
C PHE A 132 0.90 -4.46 9.93
N ILE A 133 1.12 -4.12 11.21
CA ILE A 133 2.11 -3.11 11.62
C ILE A 133 3.54 -3.54 11.27
N SER A 134 3.88 -4.82 11.46
CA SER A 134 5.18 -5.38 11.05
C SER A 134 5.45 -5.20 9.54
N ILE A 135 4.39 -5.18 8.73
CA ILE A 135 4.51 -4.92 7.28
C ILE A 135 4.69 -3.42 7.02
N ILE A 136 3.97 -2.55 7.73
CA ILE A 136 4.15 -1.10 7.66
C ILE A 136 5.61 -0.73 7.95
N ASP A 137 6.23 -1.33 8.97
CA ASP A 137 7.64 -1.08 9.33
C ASP A 137 8.60 -1.38 8.16
N LYS A 138 8.36 -2.48 7.43
CA LYS A 138 9.11 -2.82 6.22
C LYS A 138 8.82 -1.85 5.08
N TYR A 139 7.58 -1.34 5.03
CA TYR A 139 7.14 -0.38 4.03
C TYR A 139 7.83 0.99 4.21
N ILE A 140 8.14 1.41 5.44
CA ILE A 140 8.91 2.65 5.71
C ILE A 140 10.25 2.63 4.98
N ILE A 141 10.99 1.51 5.12
CA ILE A 141 12.30 1.33 4.50
C ILE A 141 12.17 1.40 2.98
N PHE A 142 11.09 0.83 2.44
CA PHE A 142 10.84 0.84 1.00
C PHE A 142 10.45 2.23 0.48
N ILE A 143 9.58 2.96 1.17
CA ILE A 143 9.22 4.34 0.81
C ILE A 143 10.45 5.25 0.80
N ASN A 144 11.34 5.12 1.79
CA ASN A 144 12.60 5.86 1.79
C ASN A 144 13.46 5.56 0.54
N LYS A 145 13.44 4.32 0.01
CA LYS A 145 14.10 4.01 -1.27
C LYS A 145 13.40 4.66 -2.46
N ILE A 146 12.06 4.68 -2.49
CA ILE A 146 11.28 5.38 -3.52
C ILE A 146 11.60 6.88 -3.53
N ASP A 147 11.70 7.49 -2.35
CA ASP A 147 12.00 8.93 -2.21
C ASP A 147 13.37 9.30 -2.80
N THR A 148 14.33 8.36 -2.79
CA THR A 148 15.68 8.56 -3.38
C THR A 148 15.71 8.51 -4.91
N LEU A 149 14.61 8.14 -5.59
CA LEU A 149 14.56 8.14 -7.05
C LEU A 149 14.80 9.56 -7.61
N PRO A 150 15.19 9.73 -8.88
CA PRO A 150 15.28 11.04 -9.50
C PRO A 150 13.93 11.80 -9.53
N ASP A 151 13.99 13.13 -9.65
CA ASP A 151 12.79 13.99 -9.69
C ASP A 151 11.90 13.77 -10.91
N THR A 152 12.42 13.13 -11.97
CA THR A 152 11.63 12.66 -13.12
C THR A 152 10.50 11.71 -12.70
N TYR A 153 10.59 11.11 -11.50
CA TYR A 153 9.57 10.24 -10.91
C TYR A 153 8.72 10.93 -9.83
N ALA A 154 8.68 12.26 -9.77
CA ALA A 154 7.98 13.01 -8.71
C ALA A 154 6.52 12.56 -8.52
N LEU A 155 5.77 12.34 -9.61
CA LEU A 155 4.40 11.81 -9.55
C LEU A 155 4.31 10.46 -8.85
N MET A 156 5.25 9.56 -9.15
CA MET A 156 5.29 8.23 -8.57
C MET A 156 5.66 8.27 -7.09
N LYS A 157 6.61 9.13 -6.71
CA LYS A 157 6.95 9.37 -5.29
C LYS A 157 5.73 9.84 -4.51
N ILE A 158 4.95 10.77 -5.06
CA ILE A 158 3.70 11.23 -4.43
C ILE A 158 2.71 10.09 -4.30
N ALA A 159 2.49 9.29 -5.34
CA ALA A 159 1.55 8.18 -5.31
C ALA A 159 1.91 7.14 -4.22
N PHE A 160 3.19 6.76 -4.14
CA PHE A 160 3.67 5.84 -3.11
C PHE A 160 3.55 6.42 -1.68
N ASN A 161 3.88 7.70 -1.48
CA ASN A 161 3.67 8.35 -0.19
C ASN A 161 2.17 8.48 0.16
N ALA A 162 1.28 8.58 -0.83
CA ALA A 162 -0.16 8.61 -0.61
C ALA A 162 -0.68 7.25 -0.16
N ASP A 163 -0.22 6.18 -0.81
CA ASP A 163 -0.57 4.82 -0.38
C ASP A 163 -0.01 4.54 1.02
N TYR A 164 1.22 4.98 1.32
CA TYR A 164 1.81 4.86 2.66
C TYR A 164 1.04 5.67 3.71
N PHE A 165 0.61 6.90 3.40
CA PHE A 165 -0.29 7.67 4.26
C PHE A 165 -1.55 6.88 4.59
N LEU A 166 -2.20 6.32 3.57
CA LEU A 166 -3.44 5.55 3.74
C LEU A 166 -3.19 4.29 4.57
N PHE A 167 -2.05 3.61 4.40
CA PHE A 167 -1.72 2.42 5.19
C PHE A 167 -1.62 2.72 6.67
N ASN A 168 -0.99 3.84 7.04
CA ASN A 168 -0.89 4.25 8.43
C ASN A 168 -2.24 4.78 8.98
N LEU A 169 -3.17 5.19 8.12
CA LEU A 169 -4.53 5.57 8.50
C LEU A 169 -5.41 4.36 8.82
N ILE A 170 -5.24 3.23 8.12
CA ILE A 170 -6.12 2.04 8.24
C ILE A 170 -6.37 1.63 9.70
N PRO A 171 -5.36 1.51 10.60
CA PRO A 171 -5.60 1.12 11.99
C PRO A 171 -6.49 2.09 12.76
N PHE A 172 -6.45 3.39 12.40
CA PHE A 172 -7.32 4.40 12.95
C PHE A 172 -8.67 4.50 12.25
N ALA A 173 -8.86 3.85 11.10
CA ALA A 173 -10.11 3.90 10.34
C ALA A 173 -10.96 2.64 10.55
N SER A 174 -10.32 1.49 10.79
CA SER A 174 -10.95 0.17 10.87
C SER A 174 -11.83 -0.04 12.12
N SER A 175 -11.65 0.76 13.17
CA SER A 175 -12.43 0.60 14.40
C SER A 175 -12.72 1.91 15.13
N LEU A 176 -13.96 2.07 15.59
CA LEU A 176 -14.37 3.15 16.49
C LEU A 176 -14.19 2.77 17.97
N ASP A 177 -13.83 1.52 18.28
CA ASP A 177 -13.60 1.08 19.65
C ASP A 177 -12.31 1.70 20.20
N LYS A 178 -12.48 2.58 21.18
CA LYS A 178 -11.37 3.23 21.89
C LYS A 178 -10.40 2.20 22.46
N ASN A 179 -10.86 1.14 23.11
CA ASN A 179 -9.98 0.16 23.76
C ASN A 179 -9.12 -0.57 22.73
N PHE A 180 -9.69 -0.86 21.57
CA PHE A 180 -8.93 -1.40 20.45
C PHE A 180 -7.87 -0.40 19.97
N ILE A 181 -8.25 0.84 19.65
CA ILE A 181 -7.29 1.87 19.20
C ILE A 181 -6.14 2.05 20.18
N CYS A 182 -6.41 2.04 21.49
CA CYS A 182 -5.39 2.24 22.50
C CYS A 182 -4.47 1.04 22.72
N SER A 183 -4.90 -0.15 22.30
CA SER A 183 -4.09 -1.37 22.36
C SER A 183 -3.22 -1.59 21.11
N ILE A 184 -3.44 -0.82 20.04
CA ILE A 184 -2.57 -0.83 18.85
C ILE A 184 -1.14 -0.46 19.25
N PRO A 185 -0.13 -1.31 18.98
CA PRO A 185 1.25 -0.96 19.27
C PRO A 185 1.75 0.13 18.32
N GLN A 186 2.69 0.94 18.76
CA GLN A 186 3.32 1.99 17.94
C GLN A 186 2.33 2.99 17.31
N LYS A 187 1.13 3.14 17.89
CA LYS A 187 0.06 4.01 17.37
C LYS A 187 0.51 5.47 17.21
N GLU A 188 1.38 5.97 18.09
CA GLU A 188 1.98 7.30 17.94
C GLU A 188 2.87 7.40 16.69
N GLN A 189 3.66 6.36 16.41
CA GLN A 189 4.51 6.28 15.21
C GLN A 189 3.67 6.22 13.94
N LEU A 190 2.53 5.51 13.95
CA LEU A 190 1.62 5.47 12.80
C LEU A 190 1.11 6.88 12.45
N LEU A 191 0.72 7.67 13.45
CA LEU A 191 0.32 9.07 13.23
C LEU A 191 1.48 9.92 12.70
N GLU A 192 2.68 9.77 13.27
CA GLU A 192 3.87 10.49 12.80
C GLU A 192 4.18 10.17 11.33
N ASN A 193 4.12 8.89 10.96
CA ASN A 193 4.30 8.44 9.59
C ASN A 193 3.26 9.06 8.65
N MET A 194 1.99 9.15 9.06
CA MET A 194 0.96 9.85 8.27
C MET A 194 1.32 11.31 8.04
N ILE A 195 1.70 12.04 9.10
CA ILE A 195 2.05 13.46 9.02
C ILE A 195 3.27 13.66 8.09
N ASN A 196 4.34 12.88 8.31
CA ASN A 196 5.56 12.97 7.52
C ASN A 196 5.31 12.67 6.03
N SER A 197 4.49 11.66 5.73
CA SER A 197 4.13 11.32 4.34
C SER A 197 3.33 12.44 3.69
N TYR A 198 2.39 13.03 4.42
CA TYR A 198 1.62 14.18 3.94
C TYR A 198 2.50 15.39 3.62
N GLU A 199 3.41 15.75 4.53
CA GLU A 199 4.34 16.86 4.34
C GLU A 199 5.25 16.65 3.13
N LYS A 200 5.80 15.44 2.96
CA LYS A 200 6.62 15.09 1.78
C LYS A 200 5.86 15.26 0.48
N MET A 201 4.63 14.74 0.41
CA MET A 201 3.85 14.85 -0.82
C MET A 201 3.46 16.29 -1.13
N ASP A 202 3.05 17.06 -0.13
CA ASP A 202 2.69 18.47 -0.29
C ASP A 202 3.90 19.30 -0.77
N LEU A 203 5.09 19.02 -0.23
CA LEU A 203 6.34 19.65 -0.67
C LEU A 203 6.66 19.31 -2.13
N LEU A 204 6.63 18.02 -2.50
CA LEU A 204 6.89 17.57 -3.88
C LEU A 204 5.88 18.20 -4.86
N TYR A 205 4.60 18.21 -4.50
CA TYR A 205 3.56 18.82 -5.31
C TYR A 205 3.84 20.32 -5.55
N LYS A 206 4.08 21.07 -4.48
CA LYS A 206 4.33 22.52 -4.55
C LYS A 206 5.58 22.88 -5.35
N THR A 207 6.64 22.09 -5.22
CA THR A 207 7.97 22.43 -5.77
C THR A 207 8.22 21.89 -7.17
N LYS A 208 7.57 20.78 -7.55
CA LYS A 208 7.87 20.07 -8.80
C LYS A 208 6.70 19.97 -9.77
N LEU A 209 5.46 20.06 -9.30
CA LEU A 209 4.29 19.70 -10.11
C LEU A 209 3.20 20.76 -10.19
N LYS A 210 3.19 21.74 -9.29
CA LYS A 210 2.14 22.77 -9.26
C LYS A 210 1.97 23.50 -10.59
N THR A 211 3.06 23.74 -11.32
CA THR A 211 3.06 24.39 -12.64
C THR A 211 2.74 23.43 -13.79
N GLU A 212 3.19 22.16 -13.71
CA GLU A 212 2.96 21.15 -14.76
C GLU A 212 1.54 20.55 -14.72
N ILE A 213 0.92 20.46 -13.53
CA ILE A 213 -0.39 19.81 -13.30
C ILE A 213 -1.55 20.81 -13.35
N GLN A 214 -1.30 22.13 -13.30
CA GLN A 214 -2.35 23.13 -13.50
C GLN A 214 -3.04 23.01 -14.89
N GLU A 215 -2.42 22.33 -15.85
CA GLU A 215 -2.99 22.04 -17.18
C GLU A 215 -3.70 20.68 -17.29
N MET A 216 -3.55 19.75 -16.32
CA MET A 216 -4.21 18.43 -16.36
C MET A 216 -4.93 18.09 -15.04
N ILE A 217 -6.25 18.24 -15.08
CA ILE A 217 -7.33 17.71 -14.22
C ILE A 217 -6.82 16.86 -13.03
N TYR A 218 -6.73 17.47 -11.84
CA TYR A 218 -6.33 16.79 -10.60
C TYR A 218 -7.34 16.95 -9.42
N PRO A 219 -8.60 16.46 -9.48
CA PRO A 219 -9.55 16.60 -8.37
C PRO A 219 -9.66 15.37 -7.46
N ALA A 220 -9.10 14.21 -7.81
CA ALA A 220 -9.45 12.96 -7.11
C ALA A 220 -8.62 12.69 -5.83
N ILE A 221 -7.34 13.08 -5.79
CA ILE A 221 -6.42 12.69 -4.70
C ILE A 221 -6.16 13.85 -3.71
N TYR A 222 -6.29 15.11 -4.15
CA TYR A 222 -5.69 16.25 -3.43
C TYR A 222 -6.63 17.42 -3.10
N ALA A 223 -7.82 17.11 -2.57
CA ALA A 223 -8.36 18.05 -1.59
C ALA A 223 -7.47 17.93 -0.34
N THR A 224 -6.38 18.71 -0.24
CA THR A 224 -5.48 18.80 0.94
C THR A 224 -6.27 18.91 2.26
N LYS A 225 -7.45 19.53 2.22
CA LYS A 225 -8.43 19.56 3.31
C LYS A 225 -8.86 18.16 3.81
N LYS A 226 -9.01 17.17 2.93
CA LYS A 226 -9.39 15.79 3.29
C LYS A 226 -8.27 15.03 4.00
N LEU A 227 -7.01 15.22 3.62
CA LEU A 227 -5.87 14.55 4.29
C LEU A 227 -5.63 15.12 5.69
N ASN A 228 -5.69 16.45 5.84
CA ASN A 228 -5.68 17.09 7.16
C ASN A 228 -6.81 16.57 8.05
N HIS A 229 -8.02 16.43 7.48
CA HIS A 229 -9.15 15.84 8.22
C HIS A 229 -8.87 14.43 8.74
N PHE A 230 -8.20 13.57 7.95
CA PHE A 230 -7.82 12.23 8.41
C PHE A 230 -6.73 12.26 9.50
N ILE A 231 -5.76 13.18 9.40
CA ILE A 231 -4.76 13.41 10.46
C ILE A 231 -5.47 13.85 11.75
N ASP A 232 -6.43 14.76 11.66
CA ASP A 232 -7.18 15.25 12.82
C ASP A 232 -8.04 14.15 13.45
N ILE A 233 -8.64 13.26 12.63
CA ILE A 233 -9.33 12.06 13.13
C ILE A 233 -8.37 11.17 13.91
N ALA A 234 -7.20 10.84 13.33
CA ALA A 234 -6.21 9.97 13.99
C ALA A 234 -5.71 10.59 15.30
N LYS A 235 -5.39 11.90 15.30
CA LYS A 235 -5.06 12.67 16.52
C LYS A 235 -6.17 12.60 17.56
N GLY A 236 -7.42 12.82 17.16
CA GLY A 236 -8.58 12.77 18.05
C GLY A 236 -8.75 11.40 18.70
N ARG A 237 -8.61 10.31 17.93
CA ARG A 237 -8.69 8.94 18.44
C ARG A 237 -7.54 8.61 19.39
N LEU A 238 -6.31 9.03 19.07
CA LEU A 238 -5.15 8.86 19.94
C LEU A 238 -5.28 9.64 21.25
N ASN A 239 -5.72 10.89 21.20
CA ASN A 239 -5.92 11.71 22.39
C ASN A 239 -6.94 11.07 23.36
N ALA A 240 -7.92 10.32 22.83
CA ALA A 240 -8.88 9.62 23.65
C ALA A 240 -8.27 8.48 24.48
N CYS A 241 -7.07 7.99 24.16
CA CYS A 241 -6.39 6.93 24.89
C CYS A 241 -5.84 7.32 26.27
N GLY A 242 -5.79 8.62 26.57
CA GLY A 242 -5.05 9.12 27.72
C GLY A 242 -3.54 9.14 27.42
N LYS A 243 -2.87 10.20 27.88
CA LYS A 243 -1.41 10.24 27.93
C LYS A 243 -0.91 9.44 29.13
#